data_AF-A0A2V7C2N7-F1
#
_entry.id   AF-A0A2V7C2N7-F1
#
_cell.length_a   1.000
_cell.length_b   1.000
_cell.length_c   1.000
_cell.angle_alpha   90.00
_cell.angle_beta   90.00
_cell.angle_gamma   90.00
#
_symmetry.space_group_name_H-M   'P 1'
#
loop_
_entity.id
_entity.type
_entity.pdbx_description
1 polymer ?
#
loop_
_entity_poly.entity_id
_entity_poly.type
_entity_poly.pdbx_seq_one_letter_code
_entity_poly.pdbx_strand_id
1 'polypeptide(L)'
;MQRWLWLLVAMVAGCGFTVADHGSDVNMSGISLTYTDWVAPVESNWQKDSYECDRDAREAFPSLFRVPGRRQMFAERCLVAKGYVKR
;
A
#
# COMPACT_ATOMS: atom_id res chain seq x y z
N MET A 1 -36.45 -41.76 -16.78
CA MET A 1 -36.24 -42.49 -15.50
C MET A 1 -34.75 -42.47 -15.20
N GLN A 2 -34.38 -42.08 -13.96
CA GLN A 2 -33.09 -42.35 -13.27
C GLN A 2 -31.81 -41.78 -13.92
N ARG A 3 -30.83 -41.18 -13.25
CA ARG A 3 -30.40 -41.00 -11.84
C ARG A 3 -29.29 -39.92 -11.94
N TRP A 4 -29.37 -38.76 -11.29
CA TRP A 4 -28.85 -38.46 -9.93
C TRP A 4 -27.45 -39.06 -9.61
N LEU A 5 -26.62 -38.19 -9.00
CA LEU A 5 -25.20 -38.31 -8.62
C LEU A 5 -24.24 -38.18 -9.82
N TRP A 6 -23.34 -37.20 -9.89
CA TRP A 6 -22.39 -36.77 -8.86
C TRP A 6 -22.14 -35.26 -8.89
N LEU A 7 -22.74 -34.55 -7.94
CA LEU A 7 -22.08 -33.42 -7.30
C LEU A 7 -20.98 -34.02 -6.43
N LEU A 8 -19.73 -33.59 -6.60
CA LEU A 8 -18.72 -33.36 -5.55
C LEU A 8 -17.35 -33.10 -6.20
N VAL A 9 -16.97 -31.82 -6.17
CA VAL A 9 -15.68 -31.31 -5.68
C VAL A 9 -14.39 -31.89 -6.30
N ALA A 10 -13.71 -31.05 -7.07
CA ALA A 10 -12.34 -30.67 -6.74
C ALA A 10 -12.12 -29.24 -7.22
N MET A 11 -12.01 -28.31 -6.27
CA MET A 11 -11.45 -26.98 -6.46
C MET A 11 -10.14 -27.12 -7.23
N VAL A 12 -10.15 -26.80 -8.53
CA VAL A 12 -8.89 -26.44 -9.17
C VAL A 12 -8.54 -25.08 -8.60
N ALA A 13 -7.52 -25.08 -7.76
CA ALA A 13 -6.83 -23.90 -7.27
C ALA A 13 -6.40 -23.05 -8.47
N GLY A 14 -7.30 -22.18 -8.93
CA GLY A 14 -6.93 -21.04 -9.73
C GLY A 14 -6.12 -20.14 -8.82
N CYS A 15 -4.80 -20.19 -8.94
CA CYS A 15 -3.90 -19.23 -8.34
C CYS A 15 -4.44 -17.84 -8.66
N GLY A 16 -5.10 -17.24 -7.67
CA GLY A 16 -5.55 -15.87 -7.72
C GLY A 16 -4.32 -14.98 -7.69
N PHE A 17 -3.64 -14.83 -8.82
CA PHE A 17 -2.79 -13.67 -9.05
C PHE A 17 -3.72 -12.51 -9.32
N THR A 18 -4.41 -12.04 -8.28
CA THR A 18 -4.82 -10.65 -8.24
C THR A 18 -3.53 -9.88 -8.01
N VAL A 19 -2.79 -9.62 -9.09
CA VAL A 19 -1.88 -8.48 -9.11
C VAL A 19 -2.82 -7.29 -9.02
N ALA A 20 -3.12 -6.90 -7.78
CA ALA A 20 -3.76 -5.64 -7.49
C ALA A 20 -2.72 -4.58 -7.82
N ASP A 21 -2.63 -4.22 -9.10
CA ASP A 21 -2.04 -2.97 -9.53
C ASP A 21 -3.00 -1.85 -9.10
N HIS A 22 -3.12 -1.69 -7.78
CA HIS A 22 -3.62 -0.47 -7.19
C HIS A 22 -2.43 0.49 -7.19
N GLY A 23 -2.11 1.03 -8.37
CA GLY A 23 -1.43 2.31 -8.53
C GLY A 23 -2.28 3.42 -7.93
N SER A 24 -2.54 3.33 -6.63
CA SER A 24 -3.21 4.34 -5.85
C SER A 24 -2.15 5.37 -5.49
N ASP A 25 -2.05 6.40 -6.31
CA ASP A 25 -1.47 7.68 -5.90
C ASP A 25 -2.25 8.17 -4.68
N VAL A 26 -1.62 8.07 -3.51
CA VAL A 26 -2.20 8.59 -2.27
C VAL A 26 -1.76 10.04 -2.15
N ASN A 27 -2.49 10.94 -2.83
CA ASN A 27 -2.34 12.39 -2.59
C ASN A 27 -3.18 12.76 -1.37
N MET A 28 -2.58 12.63 -0.19
CA MET A 28 -3.22 12.89 1.08
C MET A 28 -2.54 14.08 1.76
N SER A 29 -3.29 15.20 1.86
CA SER A 29 -2.93 16.39 2.66
C SER A 29 -1.55 17.02 2.38
N GLY A 30 -1.13 17.02 1.12
CA GLY A 30 0.12 17.67 0.68
C GLY A 30 1.36 16.78 0.78
N ILE A 31 1.19 15.50 1.12
CA ILE A 31 2.18 14.46 0.92
C ILE A 31 1.78 13.70 -0.36
N SER A 32 2.73 13.56 -1.29
CA SER A 32 2.57 12.78 -2.52
C SER A 32 3.42 11.52 -2.40
N LEU A 33 2.79 10.41 -2.04
CA LEU A 33 3.40 9.09 -2.10
C LEU A 33 2.81 8.35 -3.30
N THR A 34 3.65 8.09 -4.29
CA THR A 34 3.28 7.42 -5.53
C THR A 34 3.90 6.05 -5.57
N TYR A 35 3.09 4.99 -5.61
CA TYR A 35 3.57 3.60 -5.54
C TYR A 35 4.66 3.27 -6.56
N THR A 36 4.55 3.79 -7.79
CA THR A 36 5.50 3.51 -8.87
C THR A 36 6.91 4.04 -8.62
N ASP A 37 7.05 5.02 -7.71
CA ASP A 37 8.34 5.59 -7.33
C ASP A 37 9.05 4.74 -6.26
N TRP A 38 8.40 3.67 -5.76
CA TRP A 38 8.92 2.83 -4.69
C TRP A 38 8.94 1.35 -5.09
N VAL A 39 10.02 0.68 -4.71
CA VAL A 39 10.15 -0.77 -4.77
C VAL A 39 9.71 -1.34 -3.43
N ALA A 40 8.62 -2.10 -3.47
CA ALA A 40 7.97 -2.71 -2.32
C ALA A 40 8.73 -3.97 -1.82
N PRO A 41 8.88 -4.17 -0.50
CA PRO A 41 9.42 -5.43 0.04
C PRO A 41 8.42 -6.60 -0.08
N VAL A 42 8.93 -7.83 0.06
CA VAL A 42 8.19 -9.10 -0.20
C VAL A 42 6.88 -9.21 0.60
N GLU A 43 6.88 -8.79 1.86
CA GLU A 43 5.67 -8.75 2.71
C GLU A 43 5.26 -7.30 3.00
N SER A 44 4.79 -6.57 1.99
CA SER A 44 4.40 -5.17 2.16
C SER A 44 3.01 -4.86 1.64
N ASN A 45 2.35 -3.88 2.26
CA ASN A 45 1.03 -3.44 1.85
C ASN A 45 1.06 -1.93 1.67
N TRP A 46 1.24 -1.50 0.42
CA TRP A 46 1.41 -0.09 0.07
C TRP A 46 0.32 0.81 0.66
N GLN A 47 -0.95 0.41 0.56
CA GLN A 47 -2.06 1.23 1.06
C GLN A 47 -2.00 1.40 2.58
N LYS A 48 -1.68 0.32 3.30
CA LYS A 48 -1.53 0.38 4.76
C LYS A 48 -0.29 1.18 5.16
N ASP A 49 0.86 0.88 4.56
CA ASP A 49 2.14 1.48 4.95
C ASP A 49 2.21 2.97 4.57
N SER A 50 1.73 3.35 3.38
CA SER A 50 1.63 4.76 2.98
C SER A 50 0.69 5.55 3.88
N TYR A 51 -0.44 4.95 4.29
CA TYR A 51 -1.38 5.57 5.23
C TYR A 51 -0.77 5.76 6.62
N GLU A 52 -0.12 4.73 7.17
CA GLU A 52 0.56 4.82 8.47
C GLU A 52 1.64 5.90 8.44
N CYS A 53 2.47 5.93 7.38
CA CYS A 53 3.54 6.91 7.24
C CYS A 53 3.02 8.35 7.05
N ASP A 54 1.93 8.56 6.31
CA ASP A 54 1.27 9.87 6.20
C ASP A 54 0.68 10.32 7.54
N ARG A 55 -0.02 9.43 8.24
CA ARG A 55 -0.57 9.72 9.58
C ARG A 55 0.53 10.14 10.54
N ASP A 56 1.61 9.36 10.63
CA ASP A 56 2.72 9.64 11.54
C ASP A 56 3.43 10.95 11.18
N ALA A 57 3.59 11.25 9.87
CA ALA A 57 4.14 12.53 9.42
C ALA A 57 3.26 13.73 9.80
N ARG A 58 1.93 13.57 9.83
CA ARG A 58 1.00 14.63 10.27
C ARG A 58 1.02 14.82 11.77
N GLU A 59 1.12 13.73 12.54
CA GLU A 59 1.25 13.79 14.00
C GLU A 59 2.57 14.46 14.41
N ALA A 60 3.67 14.13 13.73
CA ALA A 60 4.97 14.72 13.99
C ALA A 60 5.06 16.21 13.58
N PHE A 61 4.37 16.60 12.50
CA PHE A 61 4.38 17.96 11.98
C PHE A 61 2.95 18.52 11.86
N PRO A 62 2.31 18.93 12.96
CA PRO A 62 0.99 19.55 12.92
C PRO A 62 1.00 20.85 12.09
N SER A 63 -0.14 21.17 11.47
CA SER A 63 -0.27 22.21 10.43
C SER A 63 0.04 23.64 10.91
N LEU A 64 0.20 23.83 12.22
CA LEU A 64 0.58 25.09 12.84
C LEU A 64 1.97 25.57 12.39
N PHE A 65 2.87 24.64 12.05
CA PHE A 65 4.18 24.97 11.46
C PHE A 65 4.20 24.50 10.00
N ARG A 66 3.76 25.37 9.08
CA ARG A 66 3.86 25.14 7.63
C ARG A 66 5.31 25.20 7.17
N VAL A 67 6.08 24.17 7.49
CA VAL A 67 7.37 23.93 6.85
C VAL A 67 7.10 23.06 5.63
N PRO A 68 7.20 23.60 4.40
CA PRO A 68 6.96 22.83 3.19
C PRO A 68 7.95 21.66 3.12
N GLY A 69 7.48 20.49 2.69
CA GLY A 69 8.32 19.31 2.45
C GLY A 69 8.76 18.51 3.68
N ARG A 70 8.63 19.01 4.92
CA ARG A 70 9.01 18.21 6.12
C ARG A 70 8.16 16.97 6.30
N ARG A 71 6.85 17.11 6.10
CA ARG A 71 5.90 15.98 6.14
C ARG A 71 6.23 14.93 5.08
N GLN A 72 6.49 15.38 3.86
CA GLN A 72 6.94 14.51 2.76
C GLN A 72 8.20 13.75 3.15
N MET A 73 9.25 14.46 3.58
CA MET A 73 10.52 13.85 3.97
C MET A 73 10.35 12.81 5.09
N PHE A 74 9.46 13.07 6.05
CA PHE A 74 9.21 12.15 7.15
C PHE A 74 8.43 10.91 6.70
N ALA A 75 7.41 11.09 5.86
CA ALA A 75 6.66 9.99 5.28
C ALA A 75 7.56 9.09 4.40
N GLU A 76 8.44 9.69 3.59
CA GLU A 76 9.43 8.96 2.80
C GLU A 76 10.42 8.18 3.69
N ARG A 77 10.91 8.79 4.77
CA ARG A 77 11.78 8.09 5.73
C ARG A 77 11.09 6.92 6.42
N CYS A 78 9.80 7.07 6.73
CA CYS A 78 9.00 5.99 7.29
C CYS A 78 8.88 4.82 6.31
N LEU A 79 8.64 5.08 5.02
CA LEU A 79 8.64 4.05 3.98
C LEU A 79 10.00 3.34 3.87
N VAL A 80 11.11 4.10 3.90
CA VAL A 80 12.47 3.52 3.89
C VAL A 80 12.70 2.62 5.11
N ALA A 81 12.23 3.02 6.30
CA ALA A 81 12.32 2.21 7.51
C ALA A 81 11.48 0.92 7.43
N LYS A 82 10.38 0.94 6.68
CA LYS A 82 9.55 -0.23 6.34
C LYS A 82 10.18 -1.13 5.27
N GLY A 83 11.30 -0.73 4.69
CA GLY A 83 12.04 -1.50 3.67
C GLY A 83 11.69 -1.14 2.23
N TYR A 84 10.91 -0.08 2.00
CA TYR A 84 10.70 0.43 0.65
C TYR A 84 11.96 1.13 0.14
N VAL A 85 12.31 0.89 -1.11
CA VAL A 85 13.46 1.54 -1.77
C VAL A 85 12.94 2.47 -2.86
N LYS A 86 13.36 3.73 -2.84
CA LYS A 86 13.00 4.68 -3.89
C LYS A 86 13.68 4.28 -5.21
N ARG A 87 12.92 4.28 -6.30
CA ARG A 87 13.44 3.96 -7.65
C ARG A 87 14.30 5.10 -8.20
#